data_AF-A0A2R6DS74-F1
#
_entry.id   AF-A0A2R6DS74-F1
#
_cell.length_a   1.000
_cell.length_b   1.000
_cell.length_c   1.000
_cell.angle_alpha   90.00
_cell.angle_beta   90.00
_cell.angle_gamma   90.00
#
_symmetry.space_group_name_H-M   'P 1'
#
loop_
_entity.id
_entity.type
_entity.pdbx_description
1 polymer ?
#
loop_
_entity_poly.entity_id
_entity_poly.type
_entity_poly.pdbx_seq_one_letter_code
_entity_poly.pdbx_strand_id
1 'polypeptide(L)'
;MTVAADAREAVRDHPFLETALRAGVLNYTAAARFLDVGDEEAVAAALRRYADELDDHDPPDRRASVSMPALVDALGRLHTAGVAVEAAAAVDGTLAVVVGRRDGADAVRALESAL
;
A
#
# COMPACT_ATOMS: atom_id res chain seq x y z
N MET A 1 9.79 -26.33 6.31
CA MET A 1 8.95 -25.24 5.78
C MET A 1 9.70 -24.59 4.62
N THR A 2 9.02 -23.89 3.71
CA THR A 2 9.65 -23.26 2.53
C THR A 2 9.53 -21.75 2.63
N VAL A 3 10.53 -21.01 2.13
CA VAL A 3 10.51 -19.53 2.10
C VAL A 3 9.20 -18.99 1.49
N ALA A 4 8.66 -19.69 0.49
CA ALA A 4 7.39 -19.29 -0.12
C ALA A 4 6.17 -19.50 0.80
N ALA A 5 6.14 -20.57 1.59
CA ALA A 5 5.09 -20.79 2.57
C ALA A 5 5.17 -19.75 3.70
N ASP A 6 6.38 -19.51 4.20
CA ASP A 6 6.65 -18.57 5.30
C ASP A 6 6.33 -17.13 4.87
N ALA A 7 6.68 -16.74 3.63
CA ALA A 7 6.30 -15.43 3.07
C ALA A 7 4.79 -15.28 2.91
N ARG A 8 4.07 -16.32 2.47
CA ARG A 8 2.60 -16.29 2.35
C ARG A 8 1.92 -16.15 3.70
N GLU A 9 2.39 -16.89 4.70
CA GLU A 9 1.91 -16.78 6.07
C GLU A 9 2.12 -15.36 6.61
N ALA A 10 3.34 -14.83 6.49
CA ALA A 10 3.67 -13.49 6.95
C ALA A 10 2.86 -12.39 6.23
N VAL A 11 2.56 -12.54 4.93
CA VAL A 11 1.66 -11.60 4.22
C VAL A 11 0.24 -11.64 4.79
N ARG A 12 -0.31 -12.82 5.12
CA ARG A 12 -1.67 -12.95 5.69
C ARG A 12 -1.79 -12.31 7.06
N ASP A 13 -0.70 -12.26 7.83
CA ASP A 13 -0.66 -11.54 9.10
C ASP A 13 -0.68 -10.01 8.94
N HIS A 14 -0.52 -9.50 7.71
CA HIS A 14 -0.45 -8.07 7.39
C HIS A 14 -1.44 -7.70 6.27
N PRO A 15 -2.72 -7.40 6.60
CA PRO A 15 -3.77 -7.17 5.62
C PRO A 15 -3.47 -6.09 4.57
N PHE A 16 -2.68 -5.07 4.92
CA PHE A 16 -2.25 -4.02 3.99
C PHE A 16 -1.30 -4.55 2.91
N LEU A 17 -0.43 -5.52 3.24
CA LEU A 17 0.45 -6.15 2.26
C LEU A 17 -0.34 -7.03 1.31
N GLU A 18 -1.29 -7.80 1.81
CA GLU A 18 -2.16 -8.63 0.95
C GLU A 18 -2.97 -7.76 -0.03
N THR A 19 -3.50 -6.62 0.44
CA THR A 19 -4.22 -5.66 -0.40
C THR A 19 -3.30 -5.05 -1.46
N ALA A 20 -2.12 -4.56 -1.06
CA ALA A 20 -1.14 -3.96 -1.97
C ALA A 20 -0.59 -4.98 -2.99
N LEU A 21 -0.44 -6.25 -2.58
CA LEU A 21 0.00 -7.36 -3.42
C LEU A 21 -1.04 -7.65 -4.50
N ARG A 22 -2.32 -7.82 -4.12
CA ARG A 22 -3.44 -8.01 -5.07
C ARG A 22 -3.58 -6.82 -6.03
N ALA A 23 -3.37 -5.60 -5.54
CA ALA A 23 -3.47 -4.39 -6.35
C ALA A 23 -2.25 -4.15 -7.26
N GLY A 24 -1.21 -4.99 -7.19
CA GLY A 24 -0.03 -4.85 -8.04
C GLY A 24 0.85 -3.64 -7.73
N VAL A 25 0.68 -3.00 -6.56
CA VAL A 25 1.40 -1.78 -6.16
C VAL A 25 2.54 -2.04 -5.17
N LEU A 26 2.80 -3.30 -4.82
CA LEU A 26 3.78 -3.66 -3.80
C LEU A 26 5.22 -3.63 -4.34
N ASN A 27 6.11 -2.90 -3.66
CA ASN A 27 7.55 -3.06 -3.86
C ASN A 27 8.03 -4.34 -3.16
N TYR A 28 8.24 -5.41 -3.91
CA TYR A 28 8.60 -6.73 -3.39
C TYR A 28 9.87 -6.75 -2.51
N THR A 29 10.89 -5.96 -2.85
CA THR A 29 12.13 -5.91 -2.07
C THR A 29 11.92 -5.16 -0.75
N ALA A 30 11.14 -4.08 -0.76
CA ALA A 30 10.77 -3.38 0.47
C ALA A 30 9.88 -4.26 1.37
N ALA A 31 8.93 -4.98 0.78
CA ALA A 31 8.07 -5.93 1.49
C ALA A 31 8.88 -7.09 2.09
N ALA A 32 9.82 -7.66 1.34
CA ALA A 32 10.70 -8.72 1.83
C ALA A 32 11.49 -8.30 3.07
N ARG A 33 12.07 -7.08 3.04
CA ARG A 33 12.76 -6.50 4.19
C ARG A 33 11.82 -6.25 5.38
N PHE A 34 10.59 -5.82 5.11
CA PHE A 34 9.59 -5.59 6.15
C PHE A 34 9.16 -6.88 6.83
N LEU A 35 8.98 -7.97 6.06
CA LEU A 35 8.53 -9.26 6.59
C LEU A 35 9.60 -9.97 7.43
N ASP A 36 10.88 -9.79 7.10
CA ASP A 36 12.02 -10.33 7.86
C ASP A 36 11.92 -11.85 8.17
N VAL A 37 11.40 -12.62 7.21
CA VAL A 37 11.16 -14.08 7.35
C VAL A 37 12.19 -14.94 6.60
N GLY A 38 13.25 -14.34 6.07
CA GLY A 38 14.28 -15.04 5.32
C GLY A 38 15.13 -14.12 4.46
N ASP A 39 15.82 -14.71 3.49
CA ASP A 39 16.63 -13.95 2.53
C ASP A 39 15.76 -12.98 1.70
N GLU A 40 16.14 -11.70 1.66
CA GLU A 40 15.33 -10.64 1.03
C GLU A 40 15.04 -10.95 -0.46
N GLU A 41 16.00 -11.51 -1.21
CA GLU A 41 15.82 -11.81 -2.64
C GLU A 41 14.90 -13.02 -2.83
N ALA A 42 15.10 -14.08 -2.04
CA ALA A 42 14.26 -15.27 -2.07
C ALA A 42 12.80 -14.94 -1.70
N VAL A 43 12.60 -14.12 -0.68
CA VAL A 43 11.27 -13.65 -0.26
C VAL A 43 10.65 -12.77 -1.34
N ALA A 44 11.39 -11.81 -1.91
CA ALA A 44 10.88 -10.98 -3.00
C ALA A 44 10.46 -11.81 -4.22
N ALA A 45 11.21 -12.85 -4.57
CA ALA A 45 10.85 -13.78 -5.65
C ALA A 45 9.60 -14.61 -5.30
N ALA A 46 9.45 -15.04 -4.04
CA ALA A 46 8.26 -15.73 -3.58
C ALA A 46 7.01 -14.83 -3.63
N LEU A 47 7.13 -13.56 -3.25
CA LEU A 47 6.05 -12.58 -3.33
C LEU A 47 5.62 -12.30 -4.77
N ARG A 48 6.55 -12.19 -5.72
CA ARG A 48 6.22 -12.06 -7.16
C ARG A 48 5.39 -13.25 -7.65
N ARG A 49 5.86 -14.47 -7.39
CA ARG A 49 5.12 -15.68 -7.76
C ARG A 49 3.74 -15.74 -7.08
N TYR A 50 3.64 -15.28 -5.84
CA TYR A 50 2.37 -15.26 -5.13
C TYR A 50 1.41 -14.21 -5.74
N ALA A 51 1.90 -13.04 -6.13
CA ALA A 51 1.09 -12.05 -6.84
C ALA A 51 0.52 -12.62 -8.15
N ASP A 52 1.32 -13.36 -8.93
CA ASP A 52 0.89 -14.00 -10.17
C ASP A 52 -0.18 -15.10 -9.95
N GLU A 53 -0.32 -15.63 -8.73
CA GLU A 53 -1.31 -16.64 -8.35
C GLU A 53 -2.61 -16.03 -7.79
N LEU A 54 -2.59 -14.74 -7.41
CA LEU A 54 -3.76 -14.08 -6.83
C LEU A 54 -4.72 -13.62 -7.92
N ASP A 55 -6.01 -13.76 -7.66
CA ASP A 55 -7.04 -13.10 -8.47
C ASP A 55 -6.81 -11.58 -8.44
N ASP A 56 -7.09 -10.92 -9.57
CA ASP A 56 -7.03 -9.47 -9.68
C ASP A 56 -7.83 -8.82 -8.55
N HIS A 57 -7.30 -7.72 -8.00
CA HIS A 57 -7.98 -6.99 -6.94
C HIS A 57 -9.33 -6.46 -7.41
N ASP A 58 -10.42 -7.08 -6.95
CA ASP A 58 -11.77 -6.52 -7.05
C ASP A 58 -11.98 -5.59 -5.84
N PRO A 59 -11.92 -4.25 -6.02
CA PRO A 59 -12.15 -3.33 -4.92
C PRO A 59 -13.58 -3.56 -4.39
N PRO A 60 -13.79 -3.53 -3.07
CA PRO A 60 -15.13 -3.72 -2.52
C PRO A 60 -16.09 -2.71 -3.16
N ASP A 61 -17.28 -3.17 -3.56
CA ASP A 61 -18.35 -2.36 -4.18
C ASP A 61 -18.98 -1.38 -3.17
N ARG A 62 -18.13 -0.52 -2.62
CA ARG A 62 -18.48 0.66 -1.85
C ARG A 62 -18.24 1.84 -2.76
N ARG A 63 -19.30 2.57 -3.09
CA ARG A 63 -19.19 3.94 -3.58
C ARG A 63 -18.67 4.81 -2.43
N ALA A 64 -17.38 4.75 -2.18
CA ALA A 64 -16.72 5.93 -1.65
C ALA A 64 -16.67 6.92 -2.83
N SER A 65 -16.84 8.21 -2.55
CA SER A 65 -16.61 9.26 -3.53
C SER A 65 -15.78 10.29 -2.82
N VAL A 66 -14.58 10.55 -3.33
CA VAL A 66 -13.78 11.65 -2.82
C VAL A 66 -14.35 12.92 -3.46
N SER A 67 -15.02 13.73 -2.67
CA SER A 67 -15.44 15.06 -3.13
C SER A 67 -14.21 15.94 -3.34
N MET A 68 -14.28 16.91 -4.24
CA MET A 68 -13.20 17.89 -4.42
C MET A 68 -12.80 18.56 -3.07
N PRO A 69 -13.75 18.94 -2.18
CA PRO A 69 -13.40 19.40 -0.84
C PRO A 69 -12.59 18.40 -0.03
N ALA A 70 -12.98 17.12 -0.02
CA ALA A 70 -12.24 16.08 0.70
C ALA A 70 -10.83 15.88 0.15
N LEU A 71 -10.65 15.98 -1.18
CA LEU A 71 -9.33 15.94 -1.81
C LEU A 71 -8.47 17.14 -1.39
N VAL A 72 -9.04 18.35 -1.41
CA VAL A 72 -8.35 19.58 -0.98
C VAL A 72 -7.92 19.47 0.48
N ASP A 73 -8.79 18.98 1.36
CA ASP A 73 -8.49 18.78 2.78
C ASP A 73 -7.38 17.74 2.98
N ALA A 74 -7.41 16.63 2.25
CA ALA A 74 -6.37 15.61 2.30
C ALA A 74 -5.00 16.17 1.88
N LEU A 75 -4.94 16.88 0.75
CA LEU A 75 -3.71 17.51 0.27
C LEU A 75 -3.22 18.62 1.21
N GLY A 76 -4.13 19.41 1.77
CA GLY A 76 -3.80 20.45 2.75
C GLY A 76 -3.18 19.89 4.04
N ARG A 77 -3.67 18.73 4.51
CA ARG A 77 -3.08 18.04 5.67
C ARG A 77 -1.68 17.51 5.37
N LEU A 78 -1.49 16.88 4.21
CA LEU A 78 -0.16 16.42 3.79
C LEU A 78 0.84 17.58 3.69
N HIS A 79 0.41 18.71 3.12
CA HIS A 79 1.23 19.92 3.08
C HIS A 79 1.60 20.42 4.48
N THR A 80 0.63 20.46 5.40
CA THR A 80 0.86 20.89 6.80
C THR A 80 1.80 19.94 7.55
N ALA A 81 1.76 18.65 7.23
CA ALA A 81 2.67 17.64 7.77
C ALA A 81 4.08 17.68 7.15
N GLY A 82 4.33 18.56 6.17
CA GLY A 82 5.60 18.63 5.46
C GLY A 82 5.82 17.50 4.46
N VAL A 83 4.76 16.77 4.08
CA VAL A 83 4.82 15.68 3.12
C VAL A 83 4.65 16.25 1.71
N ALA A 84 5.69 16.12 0.88
CA ALA A 84 5.64 16.52 -0.51
C ALA A 84 4.83 15.49 -1.32
N VAL A 85 3.77 15.96 -2.00
CA VAL A 85 2.95 15.14 -2.89
C VAL A 85 3.45 15.31 -4.33
N GLU A 86 3.91 14.22 -4.93
CA GLU A 86 4.37 14.19 -6.32
C GLU A 86 3.20 14.04 -7.30
N ALA A 87 2.18 13.27 -6.91
CA ALA A 87 0.95 13.09 -7.67
C ALA A 87 -0.20 12.69 -6.74
N ALA A 88 -1.42 13.05 -7.11
CA ALA A 88 -2.63 12.58 -6.44
C ALA A 88 -3.71 12.28 -7.45
N ALA A 89 -4.45 11.18 -7.23
CA ALA A 89 -5.60 10.80 -8.04
C ALA A 89 -6.74 10.37 -7.11
N ALA A 90 -7.95 10.78 -7.46
CA ALA A 90 -9.17 10.33 -6.81
C ALA A 90 -10.08 9.70 -7.87
N VAL A 91 -10.35 8.41 -7.74
CA VAL A 91 -11.22 7.65 -8.65
C VAL A 91 -12.04 6.67 -7.84
N ASP A 92 -13.35 6.61 -8.09
CA ASP A 92 -14.28 5.64 -7.49
C ASP A 92 -14.08 5.44 -5.98
N GLY A 93 -13.86 6.54 -5.25
CA GLY A 93 -13.72 6.50 -3.79
C GLY A 93 -12.37 6.11 -3.24
N THR A 94 -11.42 5.86 -4.13
CA THR A 94 -10.02 5.63 -3.81
C THR A 94 -9.25 6.92 -4.00
N LEU A 95 -8.47 7.28 -2.98
CA LEU A 95 -7.45 8.33 -3.07
C LEU A 95 -6.08 7.64 -3.16
N ALA A 96 -5.39 7.84 -4.29
CA ALA A 96 -3.99 7.48 -4.44
C ALA A 96 -3.13 8.73 -4.32
N VAL A 97 -2.13 8.71 -3.44
CA VAL A 97 -1.17 9.81 -3.29
C VAL A 97 0.24 9.25 -3.41
N VAL A 98 1.04 9.86 -4.27
CA VAL A 98 2.46 9.54 -4.46
C VAL A 98 3.28 10.52 -3.64
N VAL A 99 4.11 9.99 -2.75
CA VAL A 99 4.97 10.74 -1.84
C VAL A 99 6.39 10.18 -1.88
N GLY A 100 7.35 10.93 -1.34
CA GLY A 100 8.71 10.45 -1.17
C GLY A 100 8.77 9.14 -0.39
N ARG A 101 9.70 8.26 -0.73
CA ARG A 101 9.86 6.92 -0.11
C ARG A 101 9.85 6.94 1.43
N ARG A 102 10.40 8.01 2.03
CA ARG A 102 10.52 8.14 3.49
C ARG A 102 9.28 8.77 4.16
N ASP A 103 8.38 9.33 3.37
CA ASP A 103 7.26 10.13 3.86
C ASP A 103 5.98 9.31 3.97
N GLY A 104 5.97 8.05 3.52
CA GLY A 104 4.76 7.22 3.48
C GLY A 104 4.08 7.05 4.83
N ALA A 105 4.84 6.81 5.90
CA ALA A 105 4.27 6.69 7.24
C ALA A 105 3.69 8.01 7.77
N ASP A 106 4.34 9.13 7.44
CA ASP A 106 3.87 10.47 7.82
C ASP A 106 2.62 10.85 7.02
N ALA A 107 2.57 10.46 5.75
CA ALA A 107 1.41 10.64 4.87
C ALA A 107 0.18 9.90 5.42
N VAL A 108 0.33 8.63 5.79
CA VAL A 108 -0.77 7.84 6.38
C VAL A 108 -1.24 8.48 7.69
N ARG A 109 -0.33 8.82 8.61
CA ARG A 109 -0.71 9.45 9.89
C ARG A 109 -1.45 10.77 9.69
N ALA A 110 -1.00 11.60 8.74
CA ALA A 110 -1.64 12.87 8.43
C ALA A 110 -3.08 12.67 7.92
N LEU A 111 -3.31 11.65 7.09
CA LEU A 111 -4.62 11.31 6.53
C LEU A 111 -5.52 10.52 7.49
N GLU A 112 -4.98 9.80 8.47
CA GLU A 112 -5.79 9.11 9.49
C GLU A 112 -6.31 10.08 10.55
N SER A 113 -5.53 11.10 10.92
CA SER A 113 -6.00 12.17 11.82
C SER A 113 -7.16 13.00 11.25
N ALA A 114 -7.52 12.74 10.00
CA ALA A 114 -8.39 13.53 9.18
C ALA A 114 -9.82 13.00 9.03
N LEU A 115 -9.97 11.68 9.21
CA LEU A 115 -11.13 10.85 8.88
C LEU A 115 -11.67 10.21 10.16
#